data_AF-A0A0G0CWA5-F1
#
_entry.id   AF-A0A0G0CWA5-F1
#
_cell.length_a   1.000
_cell.length_b   1.000
_cell.length_c   1.000
_cell.angle_alpha   90.00
_cell.angle_beta   90.00
_cell.angle_gamma   90.00
#
_symmetry.space_group_name_H-M   'P 1'
#
loop_
_entity.id
_entity.type
_entity.pdbx_description
1 polymer ?
#
loop_
_entity_poly.entity_id
_entity_poly.type
_entity_poly.pdbx_seq_one_letter_code
_entity_poly.pdbx_strand_id
1 'polypeptide(L)'
;MNTNRTPLFYMANLGSEISHALLEYEKKDFQKMRDSIFRAENIIKKIKEFPEMKGRTGELEILKSIIKNLSQKKFELDKNQLLDYFSPFAIRLMSL
;
A
#
# COMPACT_ATOMS: atom_id res chain seq x y z
N MET A 1 -11.72 -13.23 -16.85
CA MET A 1 -10.92 -12.74 -15.71
C MET A 1 -11.24 -13.59 -14.50
N ASN A 2 -10.22 -14.12 -13.82
CA ASN A 2 -10.41 -14.79 -12.54
C ASN A 2 -10.86 -13.72 -11.53
N THR A 3 -12.12 -13.71 -11.13
CA THR A 3 -12.71 -12.71 -10.21
C THR A 3 -12.40 -13.01 -8.74
N ASN A 4 -11.61 -14.06 -8.49
CA ASN A 4 -11.19 -14.44 -7.16
C ASN A 4 -10.35 -13.31 -6.55
N ARG A 5 -10.84 -12.78 -5.42
CA ARG A 5 -10.16 -11.77 -4.62
C ARG A 5 -9.04 -12.44 -3.84
N THR A 6 -7.94 -12.77 -4.53
CA THR A 6 -6.73 -13.38 -3.95
C THR A 6 -5.87 -12.32 -3.23
N PRO A 7 -4.85 -12.71 -2.45
CA PRO A 7 -3.88 -11.74 -1.91
C PRO A 7 -3.22 -10.90 -3.00
N LEU A 8 -2.92 -11.49 -4.15
CA LEU A 8 -2.35 -10.79 -5.30
C LEU A 8 -3.31 -9.71 -5.84
N PHE A 9 -4.61 -10.02 -5.94
CA PHE A 9 -5.63 -9.02 -6.30
C PHE A 9 -5.64 -7.85 -5.33
N TYR A 10 -5.63 -8.12 -4.01
CA TYR A 10 -5.59 -7.05 -3.02
C TYR A 10 -4.27 -6.28 -3.04
N MET A 11 -3.13 -6.92 -3.30
CA MET A 11 -1.84 -6.25 -3.40
C MET A 11 -1.76 -5.30 -4.61
N ALA A 12 -2.30 -5.69 -5.76
CA ALA A 12 -2.40 -4.82 -6.92
C ALA A 12 -3.22 -3.56 -6.61
N ASN A 13 -4.36 -3.73 -5.93
CA ASN A 13 -5.17 -2.60 -5.45
C ASN A 13 -4.42 -1.74 -4.42
N LEU A 14 -3.64 -2.35 -3.53
CA LEU A 14 -2.81 -1.62 -2.55
C LEU A 14 -1.80 -0.71 -3.25
N GLY A 15 -1.14 -1.21 -4.30
CA GLY A 15 -0.21 -0.40 -5.11
C GLY A 15 -0.89 0.77 -5.81
N SER A 16 -2.10 0.56 -6.32
CA SER A 16 -2.90 1.65 -6.93
C SER A 16 -3.23 2.74 -5.92
N GLU A 17 -3.71 2.39 -4.72
CA GLU A 17 -4.09 3.37 -3.71
C GLU A 17 -2.89 4.13 -3.15
N ILE A 18 -1.73 3.48 -3.01
CA ILE A 18 -0.49 4.15 -2.61
C ILE A 18 -0.04 5.15 -3.68
N SER A 19 -0.12 4.76 -4.96
CA SER A 19 0.22 5.63 -6.08
C SER A 19 -0.71 6.85 -6.15
N HIS A 20 -2.01 6.65 -5.90
CA HIS A 20 -2.98 7.74 -5.80
C HIS A 20 -2.66 8.69 -4.64
N ALA A 21 -2.41 8.15 -3.44
CA ALA A 21 -2.08 8.96 -2.27
C ALA A 21 -0.85 9.85 -2.51
N LEU A 22 0.18 9.33 -3.17
CA LEU A 22 1.37 10.11 -3.55
C LEU A 22 1.05 11.22 -4.56
N LEU A 23 0.31 10.90 -5.63
CA LEU A 23 -0.08 11.87 -6.65
C LEU A 23 -0.94 13.00 -6.05
N GLU A 24 -1.83 12.66 -5.12
CA GLU A 24 -2.70 13.60 -4.42
C GLU A 24 -1.91 14.48 -3.46
N TYR A 25 -0.90 13.93 -2.79
CA TYR A 25 0.05 14.69 -1.98
C TYR A 25 0.83 15.72 -2.82
N GLU A 26 1.37 15.30 -3.98
CA GLU A 26 2.06 16.21 -4.93
C GLU A 26 1.15 17.37 -5.37
N LYS A 27 -0.14 17.08 -5.59
CA LYS A 27 -1.17 18.07 -5.95
C LYS A 27 -1.66 18.91 -4.77
N LYS A 28 -1.19 18.64 -3.55
CA LYS A 28 -1.69 19.23 -2.29
C LYS A 28 -3.18 18.97 -2.04
N ASP A 29 -3.76 17.95 -2.68
CA ASP A 29 -5.13 17.49 -2.48
C ASP A 29 -5.17 16.53 -1.28
N PHE A 30 -5.00 17.10 -0.09
CA PHE A 30 -4.87 16.32 1.14
C PHE A 30 -6.14 15.55 1.53
N GLN A 31 -7.31 15.96 1.02
CA GLN A 31 -8.54 15.21 1.28
C GLN A 31 -8.51 13.89 0.53
N LYS A 32 -8.28 13.91 -0.78
CA LYS A 32 -8.20 12.67 -1.56
C LYS A 32 -7.05 11.78 -1.10
N MET A 33 -5.91 12.38 -0.77
CA MET A 33 -4.78 11.66 -0.19
C MET A 33 -5.21 10.84 1.03
N ARG A 34 -5.96 11.45 1.97
CA ARG A 34 -6.48 10.74 3.15
C ARG A 34 -7.44 9.62 2.77
N ASP A 35 -8.28 9.82 1.76
CA ASP A 35 -9.23 8.81 1.31
C ASP A 35 -8.48 7.60 0.69
N SER A 36 -7.45 7.85 -0.11
CA SER A 36 -6.58 6.81 -0.69
C SER A 36 -5.81 6.04 0.39
N ILE A 37 -5.28 6.76 1.40
CA ILE A 37 -4.65 6.14 2.58
C ILE A 37 -5.65 5.24 3.32
N PHE A 38 -6.87 5.71 3.57
CA PHE A 38 -7.89 4.93 4.25
C PHE A 38 -8.24 3.64 3.48
N ARG A 39 -8.35 3.71 2.15
CA ARG A 39 -8.55 2.53 1.30
C ARG A 39 -7.37 1.56 1.38
N ALA A 40 -6.13 2.07 1.30
CA ALA A 40 -4.92 1.27 1.45
C ALA A 40 -4.88 0.51 2.79
N GLU A 41 -5.21 1.18 3.91
CA GLU A 41 -5.28 0.53 5.23
C GLU A 41 -6.31 -0.60 5.28
N ASN A 42 -7.48 -0.41 4.67
CA ASN A 42 -8.51 -1.45 4.62
C ASN A 42 -8.10 -2.63 3.74
N ILE A 43 -7.37 -2.38 2.64
CA ILE A 43 -6.79 -3.44 1.80
C ILE A 43 -5.76 -4.24 2.60
N ILE A 44 -4.87 -3.59 3.36
CA ILE A 44 -3.90 -4.28 4.22
C ILE A 44 -4.60 -5.20 5.22
N LYS A 45 -5.70 -4.75 5.84
CA LYS A 45 -6.50 -5.60 6.74
C LYS A 45 -7.02 -6.84 5.99
N LYS A 46 -7.53 -6.68 4.77
CA LYS A 46 -8.02 -7.79 3.94
C LYS A 46 -6.90 -8.77 3.57
N ILE A 47 -5.72 -8.29 3.20
CA ILE A 47 -4.56 -9.16 2.90
C ILE A 47 -4.18 -10.01 4.11
N LYS A 48 -4.24 -9.45 5.33
CA LYS A 48 -3.90 -10.17 6.57
C LYS A 48 -4.90 -11.26 6.95
N GLU A 49 -6.12 -11.24 6.42
CA GLU A 49 -7.13 -12.27 6.66
C GLU A 49 -6.80 -13.58 5.93
N PHE A 50 -5.91 -13.57 4.92
CA PHE A 50 -5.57 -14.75 4.14
C PHE A 50 -4.62 -15.71 4.89
N PRO A 51 -4.90 -17.02 4.89
CA PRO A 51 -4.06 -18.02 5.55
C PRO A 51 -2.59 -18.01 5.09
N GLU A 52 -2.34 -17.84 3.78
CA GLU A 52 -0.98 -17.80 3.21
C GLU A 52 -0.16 -16.57 3.62
N MET A 53 -0.81 -15.54 4.19
CA MET A 53 -0.16 -14.33 4.67
C MET A 53 0.25 -14.42 6.16
N LYS A 54 -0.13 -15.49 6.88
CA LYS A 54 0.30 -15.71 8.27
C LYS A 54 1.82 -15.76 8.36
N GLY A 55 2.41 -14.91 9.21
CA GLY A 55 3.86 -14.80 9.39
C GLY A 55 4.59 -13.99 8.31
N ARG A 56 3.89 -13.50 7.27
CA ARG A 56 4.47 -12.73 6.16
C ARG A 56 4.01 -11.27 6.16
N THR A 57 3.74 -10.72 7.34
CA THR A 57 3.16 -9.38 7.49
C THR A 57 4.17 -8.28 7.75
N GLY A 58 5.46 -8.60 7.94
CA GLY A 58 6.49 -7.60 8.26
C GLY A 58 6.56 -6.47 7.22
N GLU A 59 6.51 -6.83 5.94
CA GLU A 59 6.51 -5.87 4.83
C GLU A 59 5.22 -5.03 4.81
N LEU A 60 4.06 -5.61 5.14
CA LEU A 60 2.79 -4.89 5.27
C LEU A 60 2.79 -3.90 6.44
N GLU A 61 3.45 -4.23 7.56
CA GLU A 61 3.56 -3.31 8.69
C GLU A 61 4.47 -2.12 8.38
N ILE A 62 5.57 -2.35 7.65
CA ILE A 62 6.44 -1.27 7.20
C ILE A 62 5.69 -0.38 6.22
N LEU A 63 4.96 -0.95 5.26
CA LEU A 63 4.10 -0.21 4.34
C LEU A 63 3.07 0.66 5.09
N LYS A 64 2.40 0.06 6.08
CA LYS A 64 1.43 0.75 6.94
C LYS A 64 2.08 1.90 7.72
N SER A 65 3.29 1.70 8.22
CA SER A 65 4.06 2.74 8.92
C SER A 65 4.35 3.92 7.99
N ILE A 66 4.80 3.65 6.76
CA ILE A 66 5.10 4.71 5.79
C ILE A 66 3.83 5.49 5.38
N ILE A 67 2.73 4.77 5.12
CA ILE A 67 1.41 5.35 4.83
C ILE A 67 0.95 6.26 5.98
N LYS A 68 1.07 5.80 7.22
CA LYS A 68 0.71 6.58 8.42
C LYS A 68 1.57 7.85 8.51
N ASN A 69 2.85 7.75 8.18
CA ASN A 69 3.75 8.88 8.21
C ASN A 69 3.45 9.95 7.15
N LEU A 70 3.04 9.55 5.94
CA LEU A 70 2.50 10.45 4.90
C LEU A 70 1.30 11.27 5.42
N SER A 71 0.37 10.60 6.13
CA SER A 71 -0.83 11.26 6.67
C SER A 71 -0.52 12.35 7.70
N GLN A 72 0.62 12.24 8.41
CA GLN A 72 1.02 13.16 9.47
C GLN A 72 1.86 14.35 8.96
N LYS A 73 2.08 14.48 7.64
CA LYS A 73 3.05 15.44 7.05
C LYS A 73 4.45 15.34 7.68
N LYS A 74 4.79 14.22 8.31
CA LYS A 74 6.06 14.03 9.02
C LYS A 74 7.21 13.63 8.12
N PHE A 75 6.93 13.41 6.84
CA PHE A 75 7.92 13.10 5.83
C PHE A 75 7.85 14.11 4.70
N GLU A 76 8.98 14.73 4.40
CA GLU A 76 9.36 15.02 3.02
C GLU A 76 9.70 13.67 2.38
N LEU A 77 8.69 12.86 2.09
CA LEU A 77 8.91 11.54 1.49
C LEU A 77 9.23 11.80 0.02
N ASP A 78 10.48 11.56 -0.36
CA ASP A 78 10.82 11.44 -1.78
C ASP A 78 10.02 10.25 -2.31
N LYS A 79 9.14 10.52 -3.27
CA LYS A 79 8.33 9.52 -3.99
C LYS A 79 9.15 8.32 -4.45
N ASN A 80 10.42 8.53 -4.79
CA ASN A 80 11.33 7.48 -5.19
C ASN A 80 11.58 6.46 -4.05
N GLN A 81 11.76 6.91 -2.81
CA GLN A 81 11.97 6.02 -1.67
C GLN A 81 10.76 5.12 -1.39
N LEU A 82 9.54 5.62 -1.63
CA LEU A 82 8.34 4.79 -1.46
C LEU A 82 8.22 3.73 -2.54
N LEU A 83 8.49 4.09 -3.79
CA LEU A 83 8.46 3.19 -4.93
C LEU A 83 9.55 2.11 -4.82
N ASP A 84 10.74 2.48 -4.35
CA ASP A 84 11.86 1.56 -4.10
C ASP A 84 11.52 0.56 -2.98
N TYR A 85 10.69 0.95 -2.01
CA TYR A 85 10.22 0.05 -0.97
C TYR A 85 9.09 -0.87 -1.44
N PHE A 86 8.14 -0.33 -2.22
CA PHE A 86 6.96 -1.07 -2.68
C PHE A 86 7.26 -2.09 -3.78
N SER A 87 8.11 -1.73 -4.74
CA SER A 87 8.34 -2.54 -5.95
C SER A 87 8.93 -3.93 -5.66
N PRO A 88 9.97 -4.08 -4.82
CA PRO A 88 10.54 -5.40 -4.50
C PRO A 88 9.54 -6.31 -3.78
N PHE A 89 8.65 -5.73 -2.97
CA PHE A 89 7.62 -6.49 -2.26
C PHE A 89 6.55 -7.03 -3.20
N ALA A 90 6.06 -6.19 -4.12
CA ALA A 90 5.12 -6.61 -5.15
C ALA A 90 5.70 -7.75 -6.02
N ILE A 91 6.99 -7.66 -6.39
CA ILE A 91 7.68 -8.69 -7.15
C ILE A 91 7.78 -10.02 -6.38
N ARG A 92 8.18 -10.00 -5.10
CA ARG A 92 8.26 -11.21 -4.27
C ARG A 92 6.93 -11.93 -4.11
N LEU A 93 5.82 -11.21 -4.17
CA LEU A 93 4.48 -11.79 -4.10
C LEU A 93 4.02 -12.41 -5.43
N MET A 94 4.43 -11.83 -6.57
CA MET A 94 4.13 -12.37 -7.90
C MET A 94 4.87 -13.67 -8.21
N SER A 95 5.98 -13.94 -7.52
CA SER A 95 6.73 -15.19 -7.64
C SER A 95 6.21 -16.35 -6.76
N LEU A 96 5.09 -16.15 -6.06
CA LEU A 96 4.38 -17.19 -5.29
C LEU A 96 3.22 -17.75 -6.11
#